data_AF-A0A368Z3E7-F1
#
_entry.id   AF-A0A368Z3E7-F1
#
_cell.length_a   1.000
_cell.length_b   1.000
_cell.length_c   1.000
_cell.angle_alpha   90.00
_cell.angle_beta   90.00
_cell.angle_gamma   90.00
#
_symmetry.space_group_name_H-M   'P 1'
#
loop_
_entity.id
_entity.type
_entity.pdbx_description
1 polymer ?
#
loop_
_entity_poly.entity_id
_entity_poly.type
_entity_poly.pdbx_seq_one_letter_code
_entity_poly.pdbx_strand_id
1 'polypeptide(L)' 'MMNCDKLDLKVILSFANSYRNLYQEGTISKEQLNNVLYLIDHYQDYRPEEFQQNLKNIFPDSTDNL' A
#
# COMPACT_ATOMS: atom_id res chain seq x y z
N MET A 1 -10.87 -18.31 -14.35
CA MET A 1 -9.71 -17.39 -14.28
C MET A 1 -10.21 -16.10 -13.67
N MET A 2 -9.94 -15.87 -12.38
CA MET A 2 -10.15 -14.54 -11.78
C MET A 2 -9.15 -13.61 -12.46
N ASN A 3 -9.67 -12.71 -13.27
CA ASN A 3 -8.88 -11.76 -14.04
C ASN A 3 -8.32 -10.72 -13.04
N CYS A 4 -7.17 -11.01 -12.42
CA CYS A 4 -6.40 -10.06 -11.61
C CYS A 4 -5.85 -8.87 -12.44
N ASP A 5 -6.01 -8.90 -13.77
CA ASP A 5 -5.53 -7.90 -14.71
C ASP A 5 -6.16 -6.50 -14.53
N LYS A 6 -7.21 -6.41 -13.70
CA LYS A 6 -7.79 -5.14 -13.26
C LYS A 6 -8.07 -5.21 -11.78
N LEU A 7 -7.02 -5.14 -10.95
CA LEU A 7 -7.21 -4.48 -9.66
C LEU A 7 -7.80 -3.12 -10.04
N ASP A 8 -9.10 -2.95 -9.76
CA ASP A 8 -9.89 -1.88 -10.35
C ASP A 8 -9.15 -0.56 -10.12
N LEU A 9 -8.86 0.19 -11.17
CA LEU A 9 -8.12 1.46 -11.07
C LEU A 9 -8.73 2.35 -9.97
N LYS A 10 -10.05 2.24 -9.77
CA LYS A 10 -10.76 2.89 -8.68
C LYS A 10 -10.28 2.45 -7.29
N VAL A 11 -10.00 1.17 -7.08
CA VAL A 11 -9.43 0.61 -5.84
C VAL A 11 -8.02 1.15 -5.64
N ILE A 12 -7.17 1.11 -6.66
CA ILE A 12 -5.79 1.66 -6.61
C ILE A 12 -5.81 3.14 -6.22
N LEU A 13 -6.64 3.94 -6.88
CA LEU A 13 -6.78 5.37 -6.61
C LEU A 13 -7.33 5.65 -5.21
N SER A 14 -8.31 4.85 -4.77
CA SER A 14 -8.86 4.96 -3.41
C SER A 14 -7.79 4.66 -2.38
N PHE A 15 -6.98 3.63 -2.60
CA PHE A 15 -5.88 3.25 -1.73
C PHE A 15 -4.83 4.35 -1.66
N ALA A 16 -4.34 4.84 -2.80
CA ALA A 16 -3.38 5.93 -2.87
C ALA A 16 -3.88 7.22 -2.18
N ASN A 17 -5.17 7.55 -2.33
CA ASN A 17 -5.76 8.70 -1.67
C ASN A 17 -5.85 8.53 -0.15
N SER A 18 -6.20 7.34 0.35
CA SER A 18 -6.20 7.07 1.79
C SER A 18 -4.83 7.32 2.42
N TYR A 19 -3.74 6.84 1.81
CA TYR A 19 -2.39 7.10 2.34
C TYR A 19 -1.98 8.57 2.23
N ARG A 20 -2.42 9.29 1.19
CA ARG A 20 -2.20 10.75 1.11
C ARG A 20 -2.90 11.48 2.25
N ASN A 21 -4.13 11.09 2.59
CA ASN A 21 -4.85 11.68 3.73
C ASN A 21 -4.11 11.41 5.05
N LEU A 22 -3.66 10.17 5.27
CA LEU A 22 -2.84 9.82 6.45
C LEU A 22 -1.56 10.64 6.54
N TYR A 23 -0.94 10.97 5.41
CA TYR A 23 0.22 11.86 5.38
C TYR A 23 -0.15 13.31 5.71
N GLN A 24 -1.27 13.81 5.17
CA GLN A 24 -1.78 15.15 5.46
C GLN A 24 -2.17 15.31 6.94
N GLU A 25 -2.66 14.25 7.57
CA GLU A 25 -2.99 14.18 8.99
C GLU A 25 -1.75 14.03 9.88
N GLY A 26 -0.57 13.79 9.30
CA GLY A 26 0.69 13.58 10.03
C GLY A 26 0.80 12.20 10.68
N THR A 27 -0.07 11.25 10.34
CA THR A 27 -0.07 9.88 10.87
C THR A 27 1.06 9.04 10.29
N ILE A 28 1.43 9.29 9.03
CA ILE A 28 2.54 8.60 8.36
C ILE A 28 3.57 9.62 7.86
N SER A 29 4.82 9.21 7.78
CA SER A 29 5.89 10.04 7.22
C SER A 29 5.78 10.13 5.69
N LYS A 30 6.43 11.14 5.10
CA LYS A 30 6.56 11.26 3.64
C LYS A 30 7.25 10.04 3.03
N GLU A 31 8.20 9.46 3.75
CA GLU A 31 8.91 8.25 3.33
C GLU A 31 7.97 7.04 3.27
N GLN A 32 7.15 6.85 4.31
CA GLN A 32 6.14 5.79 4.33
C GLN A 32 5.14 5.94 3.18
N LEU A 33 4.63 7.16 2.94
CA LEU A 33 3.76 7.44 1.81
C LEU A 33 4.42 7.07 0.47
N ASN A 34 5.65 7.51 0.24
CA ASN A 34 6.37 7.23 -1.01
C ASN A 34 6.57 5.73 -1.23
N ASN A 35 6.94 5.00 -0.18
CA ASN A 35 7.13 3.55 -0.26
C ASN A 35 5.82 2.82 -0.57
N VAL A 36 4.70 3.26 0.01
CA VAL A 36 3.38 2.69 -0.31
C VAL A 36 2.99 2.99 -1.76
N LEU A 37 3.16 4.23 -2.23
CA LEU A 37 2.83 4.59 -3.61
C LEU A 37 3.68 3.80 -4.60
N TYR A 38 4.96 3.60 -4.32
CA TYR A 38 5.85 2.77 -5.13
C TYR A 38 5.36 1.31 -5.19
N LEU A 39 5.00 0.74 -4.03
CA LEU A 39 4.51 -0.63 -3.93
C LEU A 39 3.20 -0.84 -4.72
N ILE A 40 2.30 0.15 -4.67
CA ILE A 40 1.05 0.13 -5.43
C ILE A 40 1.31 0.27 -6.93
N ASP A 41 2.24 1.12 -7.36
CA ASP A 41 2.56 1.32 -8.79
C ASP A 41 3.13 0.04 -9.42
N HIS A 42 3.86 -0.75 -8.63
CA HIS A 42 4.49 -2.01 -9.05
C HIS A 42 3.75 -3.26 -8.55
N TYR A 43 2.47 -3.14 -8.15
CA TYR A 43 1.74 -4.24 -7.49
C TYR A 43 1.69 -5.54 -8.32
N GLN A 44 1.74 -5.43 -9.65
CA GLN A 44 1.72 -6.57 -10.58
C GLN A 44 3.02 -7.39 -10.56
N ASP A 45 4.11 -6.80 -10.07
CA ASP A 45 5.42 -7.45 -10.00
C ASP A 45 5.58 -8.32 -8.74
N TYR A 46 4.63 -8.24 -7.81
CA TYR A 46 4.68 -8.94 -6.53
C TYR A 46 3.64 -10.05 -6.44
N ARG A 47 4.01 -11.16 -5.79
CA ARG A 47 3.00 -12.09 -5.27
C ARG A 47 2.24 -11.44 -4.10
N PRO A 48 1.00 -11.86 -3.83
CA PRO A 48 0.21 -11.32 -2.71
C PRO A 48 0.96 -11.34 -1.37
N GLU A 49 1.72 -12.39 -1.09
CA GLU A 49 2.48 -12.55 0.16
C GLU A 49 3.66 -11.57 0.24
N GLU A 50 4.34 -11.34 -0.89
CA GLU A 50 5.46 -10.40 -0.99
C GLU A 50 4.96 -8.96 -0.85
N PHE A 51 3.83 -8.63 -1.49
CA PHE A 51 3.17 -7.34 -1.33
C PHE A 51 2.83 -7.07 0.13
N GLN A 52 2.20 -8.05 0.81
CA GLN A 52 1.84 -7.92 2.22
C GLN A 52 3.06 -7.73 3.10
N GLN A 53 4.15 -8.47 2.85
CA GLN A 53 5.38 -8.34 3.62
C GLN A 53 6.04 -6.97 3.42
N ASN A 54 6.08 -6.48 2.18
CA ASN A 54 6.60 -5.14 1.88
C ASN A 54 5.77 -4.05 2.55
N LEU A 55 4.43 -4.18 2.58
CA LEU A 55 3.57 -3.26 3.30
C LEU A 55 3.86 -3.25 4.81
N LYS A 56 4.07 -4.42 5.42
CA LYS A 56 4.46 -4.52 6.84
C LYS A 56 5.81 -3.88 7.12
N ASN A 57 6.77 -4.01 6.20
CA ASN A 57 8.08 -3.39 6.35
C ASN A 57 8.01 -1.85 6.32
N ILE A 58 6.99 -1.27 5.67
CA ILE A 58 6.74 0.18 5.68
C ILE A 58 6.13 0.64 7.02
N PHE A 59 5.37 -0.24 7.66
CA PHE A 59 4.68 0.01 8.93
C PHE A 59 5.08 -1.01 10.01
N PRO A 60 6.35 -1.03 10.45
CA PRO A 60 6.86 -2.03 11.39
C PRO A 60 6.15 -2.00 12.75
N ASP A 61 5.69 -0.83 13.19
CA ASP A 61 4.99 -0.63 14.47
C ASP A 61 3.50 -1.04 14.42
N SER A 62 2.97 -1.46 13.27
CA SER A 62 1.59 -1.96 13.16
C SER A 62 1.46 -3.46 13.49
N THR A 63 2.56 -4.09 13.90
CA THR A 63 2.65 -5.51 14.30
C THR A 63 2.74 -5.65 15.82
N ASP A 64 1.81 -5.05 16.56
CA ASP A 64 1.55 -5.46 17.95
C ASP A 64 0.08 -5.15 18.27
N ASN A 65 -0.70 -6.19 18.62
CA ASN A 65 -2.15 -6.24 18.88
C ASN A 65 -3.09 -6.67 17.72
N LEU A 66 -2.85 -7.85 17.14
CA LEU A 66 -3.95 -8.71 16.63
C LEU A 66 -3.81 -10.13 17.18
#